data_AF-A0A7C1F9R9-F1
#
_entry.id   AF-A0A7C1F9R9-F1
#
_cell.length_a   1.000
_cell.length_b   1.000
_cell.length_c   1.000
_cell.angle_alpha   90.00
_cell.angle_beta   90.00
_cell.angle_gamma   90.00
#
_symmetry.space_group_name_H-M   'P 1'
#
loop_
_entity.id
_entity.type
_entity.pdbx_description
1 polymer ?
#
loop_
_entity_poly.entity_id
_entity_poly.type
_entity_poly.pdbx_seq_one_letter_code
_entity_poly.pdbx_strand_id
1 'polypeptide(L)'
;MFSLPYPAPLNLVLGTLLGLDLLFLCGGLILGRPDQTGAGRLALPLRMSLSAFLVVAALIQWRGVTPGTALAAYAGRILVGMALGFVGDLVMARLIRTPEPLISGMVCFGLGHLAYILAFAGLSAALPQGAIWADLAAGAVLAVAALALWARFVRKPGGSGVLSFGALVYSLLLAAMNAGAIALATREARFVPLVLGTLL
;
A
#
# COMPACT_ATOMS: atom_id res chain seq x y z
N MET A 1 -4.62 -15.17 -16.57
CA MET A 1 -4.34 -13.75 -16.28
C MET A 1 -5.54 -13.18 -15.56
N PHE A 2 -5.38 -12.46 -14.45
CA PHE A 2 -6.49 -11.71 -13.84
C PHE A 2 -6.99 -10.70 -14.88
N SER A 3 -8.16 -10.93 -15.47
CA SER A 3 -8.77 -9.99 -16.41
C SER A 3 -9.22 -8.78 -15.62
N LEU A 4 -8.42 -7.72 -15.65
CA LEU A 4 -8.80 -6.44 -15.08
C LEU A 4 -10.03 -5.89 -15.84
N PRO A 5 -10.92 -5.13 -15.19
CA PRO A 5 -12.16 -4.67 -15.78
C PRO A 5 -11.97 -3.47 -16.73
N TYR A 6 -10.86 -3.43 -17.49
CA TYR A 6 -10.56 -2.38 -18.45
C TYR A 6 -10.59 -2.90 -19.89
N PRO A 7 -10.69 -2.01 -20.89
CA PRO A 7 -10.51 -2.39 -22.29
C PRO A 7 -9.18 -3.11 -22.51
N ALA A 8 -9.14 -4.04 -23.46
CA ALA A 8 -7.97 -4.84 -23.80
C ALA A 8 -6.63 -4.07 -23.87
N PRO A 9 -6.52 -2.88 -24.52
CA PRO A 9 -5.25 -2.15 -24.55
C PRO A 9 -4.81 -1.66 -23.17
N LEU A 10 -5.75 -1.24 -22.31
CA LEU A 10 -5.44 -0.77 -20.97
C LEU A 10 -5.03 -1.94 -20.06
N ASN A 11 -5.70 -3.09 -20.18
CA ASN A 11 -5.30 -4.32 -19.47
C ASN A 11 -3.88 -4.75 -19.81
N LEU A 12 -3.49 -4.67 -21.09
CA LEU A 12 -2.14 -5.01 -21.52
C LEU A 12 -1.09 -4.09 -20.90
N VAL A 13 -1.34 -2.77 -20.91
CA VAL A 13 -0.43 -1.78 -20.31
C VAL A 13 -0.27 -2.02 -18.82
N LEU A 14 -1.36 -2.16 -18.07
CA LEU A 14 -1.32 -2.38 -16.63
C LEU A 14 -0.67 -3.73 -16.26
N GLY A 15 -0.98 -4.78 -17.02
CA GLY A 15 -0.35 -6.09 -16.85
C GLY A 15 1.16 -6.05 -17.13
N THR A 16 1.58 -5.28 -18.14
CA THR A 16 3.00 -5.08 -18.46
C THR A 16 3.71 -4.31 -17.35
N LEU A 17 3.12 -3.22 -16.85
CA LEU A 17 3.68 -2.46 -15.73
C LEU A 17 3.84 -3.33 -14.49
N LEU A 18 2.81 -4.10 -14.12
CA LEU A 18 2.88 -5.04 -12.99
C LEU A 18 3.96 -6.11 -13.20
N GLY A 19 4.04 -6.67 -14.41
CA GLY A 19 5.05 -7.68 -14.75
C GLY A 19 6.48 -7.14 -14.65
N LEU A 20 6.71 -5.92 -15.15
CA LEU A 20 8.00 -5.24 -15.04
C LEU A 20 8.34 -4.90 -13.58
N ASP A 21 7.36 -4.40 -12.83
CA ASP A 21 7.54 -4.07 -11.41
C ASP A 21 7.96 -5.29 -10.59
N LEU A 22 7.23 -6.41 -10.72
CA LEU A 22 7.57 -7.68 -10.07
C LEU A 22 8.91 -8.24 -10.55
N LEU A 23 9.19 -8.17 -11.85
CA LEU A 23 10.47 -8.65 -12.40
C LEU A 23 11.65 -7.88 -11.83
N PHE A 24 11.56 -6.55 -11.77
CA PHE A 24 12.62 -5.70 -11.25
C PHE A 24 12.74 -5.78 -9.73
N LEU A 25 11.61 -5.90 -9.01
CA LEU A 25 11.60 -6.13 -7.56
C LEU A 25 12.28 -7.46 -7.22
N CYS A 26 11.79 -8.57 -7.78
CA CYS A 26 12.35 -9.90 -7.53
C CYS A 26 13.79 -10.01 -8.02
N GLY A 27 14.08 -9.54 -9.23
CA GLY A 27 15.43 -9.53 -9.80
C GLY A 27 16.41 -8.71 -8.96
N GLY A 28 15.99 -7.53 -8.50
CA GLY A 28 16.78 -6.69 -7.63
C GLY A 28 16.97 -7.28 -6.23
N LEU A 29 15.98 -7.99 -5.67
CA LEU A 29 16.12 -8.68 -4.39
C LEU A 29 17.01 -9.93 -4.48
N ILE A 30 16.99 -10.67 -5.58
CA ILE A 30 17.79 -11.90 -5.78
C ILE A 30 19.24 -11.56 -6.16
N LEU A 31 19.42 -10.65 -7.12
CA LEU A 31 20.73 -10.33 -7.73
C LEU A 31 21.41 -9.10 -7.12
N GLY A 32 20.65 -8.25 -6.41
CA GLY A 32 21.15 -7.02 -5.84
C GLY A 32 22.17 -7.26 -4.72
N ARG A 33 23.14 -6.36 -4.62
CA ARG A 33 24.15 -6.37 -3.56
C ARG A 33 23.59 -5.63 -2.33
N PRO A 34 23.86 -6.11 -1.11
CA PRO A 34 23.53 -5.36 0.10
C PRO A 34 24.14 -3.95 0.05
N ASP A 35 23.36 -2.96 0.50
CA ASP A 35 23.82 -1.60 0.68
C ASP A 35 24.80 -1.49 1.87
N GLN A 36 25.32 -0.28 2.10
CA GLN A 36 26.33 -0.02 3.13
C GLN A 36 25.85 -0.35 4.55
N THR A 37 24.52 -0.37 4.76
CA THR A 37 23.90 -0.71 6.05
C THR A 37 23.49 -2.19 6.12
N GLY A 38 23.65 -2.96 5.03
CA GLY A 38 23.25 -4.36 4.92
C GLY A 38 21.74 -4.58 4.93
N ALA A 39 20.94 -3.51 4.85
CA ALA A 39 19.50 -3.54 5.05
C ALA A 39 18.71 -3.56 3.73
N GLY A 40 19.28 -3.06 2.63
CA GLY A 40 18.64 -2.99 1.32
C GLY A 40 19.47 -3.64 0.22
N ARG A 41 18.82 -4.31 -0.74
CA ARG A 41 19.50 -4.90 -1.92
C ARG A 41 19.19 -4.16 -3.23
N LEU A 42 18.20 -3.27 -3.21
CA LEU A 42 17.75 -2.52 -4.39
C LEU A 42 18.57 -1.24 -4.53
N ALA A 43 19.18 -1.04 -5.71
CA ALA A 43 19.81 0.21 -6.05
C ALA A 43 18.79 1.36 -5.99
N LEU A 44 19.21 2.53 -5.49
CA LEU A 44 18.33 3.69 -5.29
C LEU A 44 17.51 4.05 -6.55
N PRO A 45 18.10 4.15 -7.76
CA PRO A 45 17.31 4.48 -8.96
C PRO A 45 16.20 3.47 -9.23
N LEU A 46 16.51 2.17 -9.11
CA LEU A 46 15.53 1.10 -9.30
C LEU A 46 14.38 1.20 -8.30
N ARG A 47 14.69 1.42 -7.01
CA ARG A 47 13.68 1.57 -5.96
C ARG A 47 12.73 2.74 -6.25
N MET A 48 13.26 3.88 -6.70
CA MET A 48 12.43 5.05 -7.04
C MET A 48 11.61 4.81 -8.32
N SER A 49 12.17 4.10 -9.31
CA SER A 49 11.45 3.75 -10.54
C SER A 49 10.27 2.81 -10.27
N LEU A 50 10.43 1.80 -9.40
CA LEU A 50 9.34 0.90 -9.00
C LEU A 50 8.18 1.68 -8.37
N SER A 51 8.48 2.54 -7.39
CA SER A 51 7.45 3.37 -6.75
C SER A 51 6.78 4.34 -7.75
N ALA A 52 7.55 4.92 -8.69
CA ALA A 52 7.00 5.75 -9.76
C ALA A 52 6.09 4.95 -10.73
N PHE A 53 6.43 3.70 -11.05
CA PHE A 53 5.58 2.83 -11.87
C PHE A 53 4.21 2.59 -11.23
N LEU A 54 4.15 2.41 -9.91
CA LEU A 54 2.88 2.28 -9.19
C LEU A 54 2.02 3.54 -9.29
N VAL A 55 2.63 4.74 -9.15
CA VAL A 55 1.92 6.02 -9.34
C VAL A 55 1.40 6.16 -10.76
N VAL A 56 2.22 5.83 -11.77
CA VAL A 56 1.82 5.88 -13.18
C VAL A 56 0.68 4.89 -13.46
N ALA A 57 0.77 3.66 -12.95
CA ALA A 57 -0.30 2.67 -13.10
C ALA A 57 -1.61 3.17 -12.46
N ALA A 58 -1.56 3.74 -11.26
CA ALA A 58 -2.73 4.31 -10.60
C ALA A 58 -3.30 5.53 -11.36
N LEU A 59 -2.45 6.36 -11.94
CA LEU A 59 -2.86 7.51 -12.76
C LEU A 59 -3.59 7.05 -14.02
N ILE A 60 -3.02 6.08 -14.73
CA ILE A 60 -3.63 5.49 -15.93
C ILE A 60 -4.98 4.86 -15.56
N GLN A 61 -5.07 4.12 -14.46
CA GLN A 61 -6.33 3.54 -13.98
C GLN A 61 -7.37 4.62 -13.69
N TRP A 62 -7.01 5.68 -12.96
CA TRP A 62 -7.94 6.76 -12.65
C TRP A 62 -8.45 7.48 -13.89
N ARG A 63 -7.58 7.73 -14.88
CA ARG A 63 -7.96 8.34 -16.16
C ARG A 63 -8.77 7.42 -17.07
N GLY A 64 -8.64 6.10 -16.90
CA GLY A 64 -9.34 5.09 -17.69
C GLY A 64 -10.76 4.76 -17.21
N VAL A 65 -11.19 5.29 -16.07
CA VAL A 65 -12.52 5.05 -15.50
C VAL A 65 -13.46 6.22 -15.80
N THR A 66 -14.73 5.91 -16.08
CA THR A 66 -15.79 6.90 -16.29
C THR A 66 -15.93 7.86 -15.09
N PRO A 67 -15.82 9.18 -15.30
CA PRO A 67 -15.98 10.18 -14.24
C PRO A 67 -17.35 10.08 -13.53
N GLY A 68 -17.40 10.48 -12.26
CA GLY A 68 -18.64 10.50 -11.46
C GLY A 68 -19.07 9.15 -10.90
N THR A 69 -18.36 8.06 -11.19
CA THR A 69 -18.67 6.72 -10.67
C THR A 69 -17.98 6.45 -9.32
N ALA A 70 -18.50 5.49 -8.54
CA ALA A 70 -17.84 5.01 -7.32
C ALA A 70 -16.42 4.46 -7.62
N LEU A 71 -16.23 3.83 -8.78
CA LEU A 71 -14.94 3.34 -9.25
C LEU A 71 -13.96 4.49 -9.53
N ALA A 72 -14.42 5.62 -10.08
CA ALA A 72 -13.57 6.79 -10.29
C ALA A 72 -13.11 7.40 -8.95
N ALA A 73 -14.02 7.47 -7.96
CA ALA A 73 -13.69 7.93 -6.62
C ALA A 73 -12.72 6.98 -5.90
N TYR A 74 -12.89 5.67 -6.07
CA TYR A 74 -11.93 4.66 -5.63
C TYR A 74 -10.56 4.87 -6.27
N ALA A 75 -10.49 4.89 -7.60
CA ALA A 75 -9.23 5.01 -8.34
C ALA A 75 -8.50 6.33 -8.03
N GLY A 76 -9.22 7.43 -7.86
CA GLY A 76 -8.64 8.71 -7.47
C GLY A 76 -8.01 8.67 -6.07
N ARG A 77 -8.66 8.01 -5.10
CA ARG A 77 -8.10 7.82 -3.76
C ARG A 77 -6.90 6.88 -3.75
N ILE A 78 -6.92 5.81 -4.57
CA ILE A 78 -5.74 4.96 -4.78
C ILE A 78 -4.58 5.77 -5.36
N LEU A 79 -4.82 6.60 -6.37
CA LEU A 79 -3.79 7.48 -6.94
C LEU A 79 -3.18 8.42 -5.89
N VAL A 80 -4.02 9.05 -5.06
CA VAL A 80 -3.56 9.90 -3.95
C VAL A 80 -2.69 9.09 -2.98
N GLY A 81 -3.13 7.88 -2.60
CA GLY A 81 -2.36 7.01 -1.72
C GLY A 81 -1.00 6.62 -2.30
N MET A 82 -0.96 6.25 -3.59
CA MET A 82 0.28 5.89 -4.30
C MET A 82 1.21 7.09 -4.41
N ALA A 83 0.69 8.27 -4.73
CA ALA A 83 1.48 9.49 -4.82
C ALA A 83 2.09 9.89 -3.48
N LEU A 84 1.32 9.81 -2.39
CA LEU A 84 1.82 10.04 -1.03
C LEU A 84 2.86 9.00 -0.62
N GLY A 85 2.68 7.74 -1.02
CA GLY A 85 3.66 6.67 -0.85
C GLY A 85 4.98 7.00 -1.56
N PHE A 86 4.92 7.41 -2.82
CA PHE A 86 6.10 7.83 -3.58
C PHE A 86 6.81 9.04 -2.94
N VAL A 87 6.06 10.03 -2.45
CA VAL A 87 6.66 11.14 -1.69
C VAL A 87 7.33 10.62 -0.41
N GLY A 88 6.71 9.68 0.30
CA GLY A 88 7.29 8.99 1.44
C GLY A 88 8.61 8.30 1.10
N ASP A 89 8.67 7.59 -0.03
CA ASP A 89 9.89 6.94 -0.51
C ASP A 89 11.01 7.94 -0.83
N LEU A 90 10.67 9.08 -1.45
CA LEU A 90 11.64 10.15 -1.73
C LEU A 90 12.19 10.78 -0.44
N VAL A 91 11.35 10.94 0.58
CA VAL A 91 11.76 11.41 1.92
C VAL A 91 12.65 10.37 2.61
N MET A 92 12.24 9.09 2.63
CA MET A 92 13.04 7.99 3.19
C MET A 92 14.41 7.87 2.51
N ALA A 93 14.45 8.05 1.20
CA ALA A 93 15.66 8.04 0.40
C ALA A 93 16.51 9.31 0.57
N ARG A 94 16.06 10.30 1.35
CA ARG A 94 16.71 11.60 1.56
C ARG A 94 16.87 12.41 0.27
N LEU A 95 16.08 12.12 -0.75
CA LEU A 95 15.98 12.92 -1.98
C LEU A 95 15.18 14.20 -1.71
N ILE A 96 14.16 14.11 -0.85
CA ILE A 96 13.53 15.27 -0.21
C ILE A 96 14.11 15.40 1.19
N ARG A 97 14.72 16.56 1.48
CA ARG A 97 15.38 16.81 2.77
C ARG A 97 14.34 17.23 3.81
N THR A 98 14.22 16.44 4.88
CA THR A 98 13.46 16.81 6.09
C THR A 98 14.32 16.61 7.33
N PRO A 99 14.02 17.28 8.47
CA PRO A 99 14.81 17.14 9.69
C PRO A 99 14.86 15.71 10.22
N GLU A 100 13.72 15.03 10.17
CA GLU A 100 13.55 13.65 10.62
C GLU A 100 12.94 12.82 9.49
N PRO A 101 13.75 12.34 8.52
CA PRO A 101 13.26 11.61 7.36
C PRO A 101 12.31 10.49 7.76
N LEU A 102 12.70 9.66 8.74
CA LEU A 102 11.91 8.51 9.22
C LEU A 102 10.48 8.90 9.58
N ILE A 103 10.33 9.91 10.45
CA ILE A 103 9.01 10.36 10.91
C ILE A 103 8.23 10.98 9.76
N SER A 104 8.87 11.85 8.96
CA SER A 104 8.22 12.49 7.81
C SER A 104 7.72 11.46 6.79
N GLY A 105 8.52 10.43 6.47
CA GLY A 105 8.11 9.36 5.57
C GLY A 105 6.96 8.54 6.15
N MET A 106 7.02 8.17 7.45
CA MET A 106 5.91 7.48 8.12
C MET A 106 4.60 8.29 8.06
N VAL A 107 4.67 9.63 8.18
CA VAL A 107 3.49 10.49 8.00
C VAL A 107 2.98 10.44 6.56
N CYS A 108 3.85 10.58 5.55
CA CYS A 108 3.46 10.48 4.14
C CYS A 108 2.79 9.13 3.84
N PHE A 109 3.42 8.02 4.25
CA PHE A 109 2.84 6.70 4.11
C PHE A 109 1.52 6.61 4.86
N GLY A 110 1.44 7.05 6.12
CA GLY A 110 0.21 7.00 6.91
C GLY A 110 -0.94 7.73 6.24
N LEU A 111 -0.71 8.93 5.72
CA LEU A 111 -1.73 9.66 4.94
C LEU A 111 -2.13 8.90 3.67
N GLY A 112 -1.18 8.24 3.01
CA GLY A 112 -1.50 7.39 1.86
C GLY A 112 -2.37 6.19 2.22
N HIS A 113 -2.11 5.54 3.36
CA HIS A 113 -2.92 4.43 3.86
C HIS A 113 -4.34 4.87 4.26
N LEU A 114 -4.50 6.07 4.82
CA LEU A 114 -5.83 6.65 5.02
C LEU A 114 -6.58 6.82 3.70
N ALA A 115 -5.90 7.26 2.63
CA ALA A 115 -6.52 7.34 1.31
C ALA A 115 -6.97 5.96 0.79
N TYR A 116 -6.17 4.91 1.00
CA TYR A 116 -6.55 3.54 0.67
C TYR A 116 -7.75 3.04 1.48
N ILE A 117 -7.76 3.28 2.80
CA ILE A 117 -8.89 2.91 3.67
C ILE A 117 -10.17 3.60 3.21
N LEU A 118 -10.11 4.89 2.87
CA LEU A 118 -11.25 5.64 2.34
C LEU A 118 -11.68 5.12 0.95
N ALA A 119 -10.73 4.69 0.11
CA ALA A 119 -11.05 4.03 -1.16
C ALA A 119 -11.82 2.73 -0.92
N PHE A 120 -11.32 1.88 -0.01
CA PHE A 120 -11.91 0.58 0.29
C PHE A 120 -13.29 0.73 0.92
N ALA A 121 -13.45 1.64 1.88
CA ALA A 121 -14.73 1.94 2.50
C ALA A 121 -15.74 2.47 1.48
N GLY A 122 -15.33 3.41 0.62
CA GLY A 122 -16.21 3.96 -0.42
C GLY A 122 -16.65 2.92 -1.44
N LEU A 123 -15.74 2.02 -1.85
CA LEU A 123 -16.07 0.92 -2.75
C LEU A 123 -16.95 -0.13 -2.07
N SER A 124 -16.63 -0.49 -0.82
CA SER A 124 -17.38 -1.43 0.00
C SER A 124 -18.84 -1.01 0.20
N ALA A 125 -19.11 0.29 0.33
CA ALA A 125 -20.47 0.84 0.42
C ALA A 125 -21.27 0.72 -0.90
N ALA A 126 -20.59 0.54 -2.04
CA ALA A 126 -21.23 0.35 -3.35
C ALA A 126 -21.42 -1.14 -3.72
N LEU A 127 -20.92 -2.06 -2.89
CA LEU A 127 -21.05 -3.50 -3.08
C LEU A 127 -22.20 -4.06 -2.23
N PRO A 128 -22.76 -5.24 -2.58
CA PRO A 128 -23.68 -5.95 -1.70
C PRO A 128 -23.11 -6.11 -0.30
N GLN A 129 -24.00 -6.10 0.71
CA GLN A 129 -23.60 -6.26 2.09
C GLN A 129 -22.89 -7.61 2.28
N GLY A 130 -21.65 -7.56 2.77
CA GLY A 130 -20.90 -8.73 3.19
C GLY A 130 -21.29 -9.21 4.58
N ALA A 131 -20.62 -10.25 5.06
CA ALA A 131 -20.77 -10.71 6.43
C ALA A 131 -20.04 -9.74 7.39
N ILE A 132 -20.74 -8.73 7.90
CA ILE A 132 -20.17 -7.69 8.77
C ILE A 132 -19.39 -8.26 9.96
N TRP A 133 -19.85 -9.37 10.53
CA TRP A 133 -19.15 -10.04 11.63
C TRP A 133 -17.83 -10.67 11.21
N ALA A 134 -17.73 -11.19 9.98
CA ALA A 134 -16.48 -11.69 9.43
C ALA A 134 -15.50 -10.55 9.16
N ASP A 135 -15.99 -9.42 8.62
CA ASP A 135 -15.19 -8.22 8.38
C ASP A 135 -14.64 -7.65 9.71
N LEU A 136 -15.49 -7.55 10.74
CA LEU A 136 -15.09 -7.13 12.09
C LEU A 136 -14.11 -8.10 12.75
N ALA A 137 -14.33 -9.41 12.60
CA ALA A 137 -13.44 -10.43 13.14
C ALA A 137 -12.05 -10.35 12.47
N ALA A 138 -11.99 -10.20 11.14
CA ALA A 138 -10.73 -10.01 10.43
C ALA A 138 -10.00 -8.74 10.89
N GLY A 139 -10.73 -7.63 11.06
CA GLY A 139 -10.21 -6.38 11.62
C GLY A 139 -9.63 -6.56 13.03
N ALA A 140 -10.37 -7.23 13.91
CA ALA A 140 -9.94 -7.50 15.28
C ALA A 140 -8.68 -8.39 15.33
N VAL A 141 -8.65 -9.46 14.54
CA VAL A 141 -7.49 -10.36 14.45
C VAL A 141 -6.24 -9.60 13.99
N LEU A 142 -6.35 -8.80 12.92
CA LEU A 142 -5.21 -8.03 12.42
C LEU A 142 -4.78 -6.92 13.38
N ALA A 143 -5.72 -6.26 14.07
CA ALA A 143 -5.38 -5.27 15.09
C ALA A 143 -4.64 -5.91 16.27
N VAL A 144 -5.11 -7.06 16.77
CA VAL A 144 -4.44 -7.81 17.85
C VAL A 144 -3.04 -8.25 17.39
N ALA A 145 -2.92 -8.76 16.16
CA ALA A 145 -1.62 -9.13 15.59
C ALA A 145 -0.67 -7.92 15.52
N ALA A 146 -1.14 -6.77 15.03
CA ALA A 146 -0.35 -5.54 14.99
C ALA A 146 0.10 -5.08 16.38
N LEU A 147 -0.78 -5.12 17.38
CA LEU A 147 -0.45 -4.81 18.78
C LEU A 147 0.61 -5.76 19.35
N ALA A 148 0.46 -7.06 19.11
CA ALA A 148 1.40 -8.08 19.58
C ALA A 148 2.79 -7.92 18.94
N LEU A 149 2.83 -7.72 17.61
CA LEU A 149 4.07 -7.51 16.87
C LEU A 149 4.75 -6.20 17.30
N TRP A 150 3.99 -5.11 17.47
CA TRP A 150 4.52 -3.85 17.97
C TRP A 150 5.12 -4.00 19.37
N ALA A 151 4.39 -4.64 20.29
CA ALA A 151 4.85 -4.85 21.66
C ALA A 151 6.11 -5.72 21.74
N ARG A 152 6.24 -6.71 20.84
CA ARG A 152 7.35 -7.67 20.82
C ARG A 152 8.62 -7.15 20.14
N PHE A 153 8.47 -6.39 19.06
CA PHE A 153 9.59 -6.04 18.16
C PHE A 153 9.91 -4.54 18.10
N VAL A 154 8.92 -3.68 18.33
CA VAL A 154 9.07 -2.23 18.16
C VAL A 154 9.24 -1.52 19.50
N ARG A 155 8.44 -1.88 20.50
CA ARG A 155 8.48 -1.26 21.82
C ARG A 155 9.80 -1.62 22.53
N LYS A 156 10.65 -0.63 22.74
CA LYS A 156 11.92 -0.76 23.47
C LYS A 156 11.91 0.08 24.75
N PRO A 157 12.15 -0.51 25.94
CA PRO A 157 12.35 0.26 27.17
C PRO A 157 13.51 1.26 26.98
N GLY A 158 13.28 2.54 27.27
CA GLY A 158 14.28 3.62 27.11
C GLY A 158 14.43 4.20 25.70
N GLY A 159 13.63 3.74 24.72
CA GLY A 159 13.59 4.34 23.37
C GLY A 159 12.71 5.61 23.29
N SER A 160 12.74 6.29 22.14
CA SER A 160 11.87 7.45 21.89
C SER A 160 10.39 7.08 21.98
N GLY A 161 9.68 7.66 22.94
CA GLY A 161 8.23 7.45 23.11
C GLY A 161 7.43 7.91 21.89
N VAL A 162 7.85 9.00 21.23
CA VAL A 162 7.21 9.51 20.01
C VAL A 162 7.32 8.50 18.87
N LEU A 163 8.51 7.92 18.66
CA LEU A 163 8.71 6.93 17.61
C LEU A 163 7.94 5.64 17.90
N SER A 164 7.95 5.20 19.16
CA SER A 164 7.20 4.01 19.58
C SER A 164 5.69 4.19 19.38
N PHE A 165 5.14 5.36 19.75
CA PHE A 165 3.72 5.66 19.56
C PHE A 165 3.37 5.86 18.08
N GLY A 166 4.20 6.57 17.31
CA GLY A 166 4.00 6.73 15.87
C GLY A 166 3.99 5.40 15.13
N ALA A 167 4.88 4.47 15.48
CA ALA A 167 4.90 3.12 14.92
C ALA A 167 3.67 2.29 15.32
N LEU A 168 3.12 2.49 16.53
CA LEU A 168 1.87 1.85 16.95
C LEU A 168 0.70 2.31 16.08
N VAL A 169 0.51 3.62 15.96
CA VAL A 169 -0.56 4.22 15.14
C VAL A 169 -0.43 3.74 13.70
N TYR A 170 0.79 3.77 13.15
CA TYR A 170 1.06 3.30 11.79
C TYR A 170 0.75 1.81 11.61
N SER A 171 1.12 0.96 12.58
CA SER A 171 0.84 -0.49 12.51
C SER A 171 -0.66 -0.80 12.56
N LEU A 172 -1.42 -0.07 13.38
CA LEU A 172 -2.88 -0.20 13.42
C LEU A 172 -3.54 0.27 12.12
N LEU A 173 -2.97 1.30 11.50
CA LEU A 173 -3.44 1.79 10.21
C LEU A 173 -3.22 0.75 9.09
N LEU A 174 -2.05 0.09 9.07
CA LEU A 174 -1.78 -1.04 8.17
C LEU A 174 -2.78 -2.18 8.40
N ALA A 175 -3.03 -2.55 9.66
CA ALA A 175 -4.00 -3.59 10.00
C ALA A 175 -5.41 -3.25 9.49
N ALA A 176 -5.85 -2.00 9.65
CA ALA A 176 -7.15 -1.54 9.17
C ALA A 176 -7.25 -1.56 7.64
N MET A 177 -6.20 -1.12 6.94
CA MET A 177 -6.14 -1.21 5.47
C MET A 177 -6.23 -2.67 5.00
N ASN A 178 -5.44 -3.57 5.59
CA ASN A 178 -5.40 -4.98 5.23
C ASN A 178 -6.74 -5.67 5.50
N ALA A 179 -7.40 -5.36 6.62
CA ALA A 179 -8.76 -5.82 6.90
C ALA A 179 -9.75 -5.33 5.83
N GLY A 180 -9.64 -4.07 5.40
CA GLY A 180 -10.45 -3.53 4.30
C GLY A 180 -10.24 -4.26 2.97
N ALA A 181 -8.99 -4.62 2.64
CA ALA A 181 -8.67 -5.41 1.46
C ALA A 181 -9.29 -6.83 1.52
N ILE A 182 -9.19 -7.49 2.68
CA ILE A 182 -9.80 -8.80 2.92
C ILE A 182 -11.32 -8.72 2.80
N ALA A 183 -11.95 -7.71 3.40
CA ALA A 183 -13.39 -7.50 3.34
C ALA A 183 -13.91 -7.27 1.91
N LEU A 184 -13.11 -6.64 1.04
CA LEU A 184 -13.45 -6.54 -0.39
C LEU A 184 -13.33 -7.90 -1.09
N ALA A 185 -12.27 -8.66 -0.81
CA ALA A 185 -12.03 -9.97 -1.43
C ALA A 185 -13.06 -11.04 -1.03
N THR A 186 -13.61 -10.97 0.19
CA THR A 186 -14.69 -11.87 0.62
C THR A 186 -16.01 -11.58 -0.07
N ARG A 187 -16.23 -10.34 -0.51
CA ARG A 187 -17.44 -9.93 -1.24
C ARG A 187 -17.35 -10.23 -2.73
N GLU A 188 -16.18 -10.00 -3.33
CA GLU A 188 -15.94 -10.36 -4.72
C GLU A 188 -14.51 -10.85 -4.96
N ALA A 189 -14.39 -12.02 -5.59
CA ALA A 189 -13.10 -12.64 -5.89
C ALA A 189 -12.15 -11.78 -6.75
N ARG A 190 -12.69 -10.80 -7.50
CA ARG A 190 -11.87 -9.87 -8.29
C ARG A 190 -10.95 -9.00 -7.43
N PHE A 191 -11.19 -8.89 -6.13
CA PHE A 191 -10.35 -8.15 -5.19
C PHE A 191 -9.30 -9.02 -4.48
N VAL A 192 -9.21 -10.33 -4.75
CA VAL A 192 -8.12 -11.18 -4.22
C VAL A 192 -6.72 -10.64 -4.50
N PRO A 193 -6.41 -10.07 -5.69
CA PRO A 193 -5.10 -9.45 -5.92
C PRO A 193 -4.77 -8.31 -4.96
N LEU A 194 -5.77 -7.60 -4.43
CA LEU A 194 -5.56 -6.55 -3.44
C LEU A 194 -5.00 -7.12 -2.14
N VAL A 195 -5.53 -8.27 -1.70
CA VAL A 195 -5.03 -8.98 -0.50
C VAL A 195 -3.60 -9.47 -0.73
N LEU A 196 -3.30 -10.03 -1.90
CA LEU A 196 -1.93 -10.43 -2.23
C LEU A 196 -0.95 -9.24 -2.18
N GLY A 197 -1.37 -8.06 -2.65
CA GLY A 197 -0.58 -6.84 -2.52
C GLY A 197 -0.28 -6.44 -1.08
N THR A 198 -1.11 -6.83 -0.11
CA THR A 198 -0.86 -6.54 1.32
C THR A 198 0.16 -7.47 1.99
N LEU A 199 0.59 -8.53 1.30
CA LEU A 199 1.59 -9.49 1.79
C LEU A 199 3.02 -9.14 1.35
N LEU A 200 3.18 -8.19 0.43
CA LEU A 200 4.45 -7.70 -0.11
C LEU A 200 4.87 -6.42 0.61
#